data_AF-A0A7W1G6V5-F1
#
_entry.id   AF-A0A7W1G6V5-F1
#
_cell.length_a   1.000
_cell.length_b   1.000
_cell.length_c   1.000
_cell.angle_alpha   90.00
_cell.angle_beta   90.00
_cell.angle_gamma   90.00
#
_symmetry.space_group_name_H-M   'P 1'
#
loop_
_entity.id
_entity.type
_entity.pdbx_description
1 polymer ?
#
loop_
_entity_poly.entity_id
_entity_poly.type
_entity_poly.pdbx_seq_one_letter_code
_entity_poly.pdbx_strand_id
1 'polypeptide(L)'
;MIVLLGGILLLVGAIQGMVAFGRVKDLDERLSALKQELSRLRADLERQRKAGAVAVKFEAAYLRALDFGPASASEARRVYAKYAAGGVPSRPEYKTLEDHLFRVIAREAGRLGMAVHIHATDGGGGFYSARGSDPTLLESAFNDSTLRATNFVIIHGGWPLTRQTTSMMHKPNVYADISMMTFIAPS
;
A
#
# COMPACT_ATOMS: atom_id res chain seq x y z
N MET A 1 -1.15 18.47 4.90
CA MET A 1 -2.25 17.72 4.27
C MET A 1 -1.80 16.28 4.08
N ILE A 2 -2.53 15.29 4.60
CA ILE A 2 -2.26 13.87 4.31
C ILE A 2 -2.91 13.55 2.97
N VAL A 3 -2.17 12.93 2.06
CA VAL A 3 -2.80 12.41 0.86
C VAL A 3 -3.52 11.14 1.27
N LEU A 4 -4.84 11.23 1.34
CA LEU A 4 -5.68 10.07 1.10
C LEU A 4 -5.48 9.72 -0.37
N LEU A 5 -4.40 9.00 -0.69
CA LEU A 5 -4.56 8.02 -1.72
C LEU A 5 -5.61 7.12 -1.12
N GLY A 6 -6.82 7.10 -1.68
CA GLY A 6 -7.66 5.96 -1.44
C GLY A 6 -6.78 4.77 -1.76
N GLY A 7 -6.28 4.06 -0.75
CA GLY A 7 -5.67 2.75 -0.94
C GLY A 7 -6.64 1.88 -1.73
N ILE A 8 -7.93 2.18 -1.62
CA ILE A 8 -9.01 1.84 -2.51
C ILE A 8 -8.82 2.51 -3.89
N LEU A 9 -8.90 3.83 -4.08
CA LEU A 9 -8.91 4.45 -5.43
C LEU A 9 -7.66 4.27 -6.33
N LEU A 10 -6.46 3.94 -5.85
CA LEU A 10 -5.31 3.60 -6.73
C LEU A 10 -5.19 2.09 -7.00
N LEU A 11 -5.58 1.25 -6.05
CA LEU A 11 -5.58 -0.21 -6.20
C LEU A 11 -6.84 -0.68 -6.94
N VAL A 12 -7.97 -0.07 -6.60
CA VAL A 12 -9.26 -0.11 -7.31
C VAL A 12 -9.23 0.78 -8.53
N GLY A 13 -8.46 1.87 -8.62
CA GLY A 13 -8.29 2.64 -9.87
C GLY A 13 -7.37 1.96 -10.87
N ALA A 14 -6.37 1.21 -10.42
CA ALA A 14 -5.67 0.24 -11.26
C ALA A 14 -6.59 -0.92 -11.68
N ILE A 15 -7.72 -1.15 -10.99
CA ILE A 15 -8.79 -2.09 -11.41
C ILE A 15 -9.92 -1.43 -12.24
N GLN A 16 -10.28 -0.18 -11.96
CA GLN A 16 -11.42 0.56 -12.53
C GLN A 16 -10.99 1.38 -13.75
N GLY A 17 -9.73 1.82 -13.79
CA GLY A 17 -9.05 2.30 -15.00
C GLY A 17 -8.91 1.22 -16.08
N MET A 18 -9.12 -0.05 -15.73
CA MET A 18 -9.21 -1.18 -16.68
C MET A 18 -10.50 -1.17 -17.52
N VAL A 19 -11.40 -0.20 -17.32
CA VAL A 19 -12.61 -0.02 -18.15
C VAL A 19 -12.47 1.15 -19.15
N ALA A 20 -11.44 2.00 -19.05
CA ALA A 20 -11.36 3.25 -19.82
C ALA A 20 -10.28 3.32 -20.92
N PHE A 21 -9.49 2.27 -21.16
CA PHE A 21 -8.54 2.26 -22.27
C PHE A 21 -8.89 1.19 -23.30
N GLY A 22 -9.15 1.63 -24.52
CA GLY A 22 -9.55 0.80 -25.66
C GLY A 22 -8.61 -0.39 -25.85
N ARG A 23 -9.21 -1.52 -26.25
CA ARG A 23 -8.61 -2.81 -26.62
C ARG A 23 -7.12 -2.73 -27.01
N VAL A 24 -6.23 -2.89 -26.04
CA VAL A 24 -4.80 -3.09 -26.26
C VAL A 24 -4.60 -4.51 -26.79
N LYS A 25 -4.25 -4.66 -28.08
CA LYS A 25 -4.10 -5.96 -28.75
C LYS A 25 -2.66 -6.48 -28.71
N ASP A 26 -1.67 -5.61 -28.57
CA ASP A 26 -0.25 -5.97 -28.62
C ASP A 26 0.30 -6.41 -27.23
N LEU A 27 1.05 -7.50 -27.18
CA LEU A 27 1.70 -8.01 -25.97
C LEU A 27 2.76 -7.01 -25.46
N ASP A 28 3.48 -6.34 -26.35
CA ASP A 28 4.48 -5.34 -25.96
C ASP A 28 3.82 -4.11 -25.33
N GLU A 29 2.68 -3.67 -25.89
CA GLU A 29 1.86 -2.62 -25.28
C GLU A 29 1.35 -3.04 -23.89
N ARG A 30 0.83 -4.27 -23.75
CA ARG A 30 0.35 -4.81 -22.46
C ARG A 30 1.46 -4.93 -21.42
N LEU A 31 2.67 -5.33 -21.82
CA LEU A 31 3.83 -5.40 -20.94
C LEU A 31 4.35 -4.01 -20.54
N SER A 32 4.14 -3.01 -21.40
CA SER A 32 4.47 -1.61 -21.12
C SER A 32 3.45 -0.91 -20.21
N ALA A 33 2.20 -1.39 -20.18
CA ALA A 33 1.09 -0.71 -19.51
C ALA A 33 1.34 -0.48 -18.01
N LEU A 34 1.84 -1.49 -17.27
CA LEU A 34 2.19 -1.29 -15.85
C LEU A 34 3.28 -0.22 -15.68
N LYS A 35 4.25 -0.14 -16.59
CA LYS A 35 5.28 0.91 -16.52
C LYS A 35 4.67 2.30 -16.67
N GLN A 36 3.72 2.46 -17.61
CA GLN A 36 3.02 3.72 -17.83
C GLN A 36 2.20 4.13 -16.60
N GLU A 37 1.47 3.19 -16.00
CA GLU A 37 0.72 3.45 -14.76
C GLU A 37 1.64 3.82 -13.60
N LEU A 38 2.77 3.12 -13.43
CA LEU A 38 3.76 3.48 -12.42
C LEU A 38 4.37 4.88 -12.66
N SER A 39 4.55 5.29 -13.92
CA SER A 39 5.02 6.64 -14.24
C SER A 39 3.98 7.71 -13.86
N ARG A 40 2.70 7.46 -14.15
CA ARG A 40 1.59 8.35 -13.75
C ARG A 40 1.49 8.47 -12.24
N LEU A 41 1.54 7.33 -11.54
CA LEU A 41 1.54 7.27 -10.08
C LEU A 41 2.67 8.10 -9.46
N ARG A 42 3.90 7.99 -9.99
CA ARG A 42 5.03 8.80 -9.49
C ARG A 42 4.82 10.29 -9.72
N ALA A 43 4.34 10.66 -10.91
CA ALA A 43 4.03 12.05 -11.23
C ALA A 43 2.92 12.61 -10.31
N ASP A 44 1.92 11.79 -9.96
CA ASP A 44 0.86 12.16 -9.02
C ASP A 44 1.42 12.41 -7.62
N LEU A 45 2.28 11.51 -7.12
CA LEU A 45 2.94 11.68 -5.82
C LEU A 45 3.81 12.95 -5.78
N GLU A 46 4.54 13.23 -6.86
CA GLU A 46 5.34 14.46 -6.97
C GLU A 46 4.47 15.72 -6.96
N ARG A 47 3.37 15.74 -7.73
CA ARG A 47 2.44 16.87 -7.73
C ARG A 47 1.82 17.08 -6.36
N GLN A 48 1.39 16.01 -5.69
CA GLN A 48 0.83 16.10 -4.35
C GLN A 48 1.86 16.60 -3.34
N ARG A 49 3.11 16.12 -3.42
CA ARG A 49 4.21 16.63 -2.59
C ARG A 49 4.42 18.13 -2.79
N LYS A 50 4.46 18.59 -4.04
CA LYS A 50 4.55 20.02 -4.38
C LYS A 50 3.35 20.83 -3.83
N ALA A 51 2.19 20.21 -3.73
CA ALA A 51 0.98 20.78 -3.13
C ALA A 51 0.94 20.68 -1.58
N GLY A 52 2.03 20.27 -0.92
CA GLY A 52 2.13 20.25 0.55
C GLY A 52 1.70 18.92 1.20
N ALA A 53 1.58 17.85 0.42
CA ALA A 53 1.50 16.51 0.97
C ALA A 53 2.73 16.16 1.80
N VAL A 54 2.53 15.53 2.96
CA VAL A 54 3.61 15.08 3.85
C VAL A 54 3.63 13.58 4.05
N ALA A 55 2.57 12.88 3.63
CA ALA A 55 2.45 11.44 3.81
C ALA A 55 1.52 10.82 2.76
N VAL A 56 1.77 9.55 2.48
CA VAL A 56 0.89 8.63 1.77
C VAL A 56 0.17 7.75 2.78
N LYS A 57 -1.14 7.60 2.67
CA LYS A 57 -1.95 6.74 3.55
C LYS A 57 -2.36 5.44 2.86
N PHE A 58 -2.17 4.32 3.55
CA PHE A 58 -2.72 3.01 3.20
C PHE A 58 -3.81 2.60 4.18
N GLU A 59 -4.91 2.10 3.60
CA GLU A 59 -6.06 1.51 4.29
C GLU A 59 -6.21 0.02 3.92
N ALA A 60 -5.08 -0.62 3.63
CA ALA A 60 -5.06 -1.98 3.08
C ALA A 60 -5.70 -3.02 4.00
N ALA A 61 -5.63 -2.83 5.32
CA ALA A 61 -6.20 -3.74 6.31
C ALA A 61 -7.73 -3.93 6.20
N TYR A 62 -8.44 -3.01 5.54
CA TYR A 62 -9.87 -3.18 5.21
C TYR A 62 -10.12 -4.17 4.08
N LEU A 63 -9.14 -4.40 3.21
CA LEU A 63 -9.28 -5.19 1.98
C LEU A 63 -8.49 -6.50 2.04
N ARG A 64 -7.37 -6.52 2.76
CA ARG A 64 -6.46 -7.66 2.87
C ARG A 64 -5.56 -7.57 4.10
N ALA A 65 -4.88 -8.67 4.41
CA ALA A 65 -3.83 -8.67 5.43
C ALA A 65 -2.65 -7.75 5.03
N LEU A 66 -1.97 -7.18 6.03
CA LEU A 66 -0.81 -6.29 5.87
C LEU A 66 0.50 -7.03 5.52
N ASP A 67 0.41 -8.30 5.11
CA ASP A 67 1.51 -9.22 4.85
C ASP A 67 2.22 -8.95 3.50
N PHE A 68 2.63 -7.71 3.25
CA PHE A 68 3.27 -7.30 1.99
C PHE A 68 4.61 -8.01 1.77
N GLY A 69 4.62 -9.04 0.93
CA GLY A 69 5.79 -9.84 0.64
C GLY A 69 6.77 -9.15 -0.32
N PRO A 70 7.97 -9.72 -0.51
CA PRO A 70 8.82 -9.38 -1.65
C PRO A 70 8.05 -9.63 -2.95
N ALA A 71 8.12 -8.69 -3.89
CA ALA A 71 7.38 -8.79 -5.14
C ALA A 71 8.26 -8.45 -6.35
N SER A 72 8.41 -9.42 -7.26
CA SER A 72 9.16 -9.23 -8.49
C SER A 72 8.44 -8.27 -9.43
N ALA A 73 9.17 -7.27 -9.90
CA ALA A 73 8.65 -6.36 -10.92
C ALA A 73 8.30 -7.10 -12.23
N SER A 74 8.97 -8.22 -12.54
CA SER A 74 8.66 -9.00 -13.74
C SER A 74 7.37 -9.80 -13.58
N GLU A 75 7.11 -10.37 -12.41
CA GLU A 75 5.86 -11.06 -12.10
C GLU A 75 4.68 -10.10 -12.07
N ALA A 76 4.81 -8.97 -11.39
CA ALA A 76 3.76 -7.95 -11.36
C ALA A 76 3.42 -7.44 -12.77
N ARG A 77 4.42 -7.22 -13.64
CA ARG A 77 4.19 -6.88 -15.05
C ARG A 77 3.44 -7.97 -15.80
N ARG A 78 3.80 -9.24 -15.61
CA ARG A 78 3.10 -10.36 -16.25
C ARG A 78 1.65 -10.47 -15.79
N VAL A 79 1.40 -10.37 -14.49
CA VAL A 79 0.05 -10.38 -13.94
C VAL A 79 -0.76 -9.20 -14.49
N TYR A 80 -0.22 -7.99 -14.41
CA TYR A 80 -0.90 -6.80 -14.92
C TYR A 80 -1.22 -6.95 -16.42
N ALA A 81 -0.23 -7.31 -17.23
CA ALA A 81 -0.40 -7.51 -18.67
C ALA A 81 -1.47 -8.56 -18.98
N LYS A 82 -1.50 -9.67 -18.24
CA LYS A 82 -2.50 -10.75 -18.40
C LYS A 82 -3.93 -10.24 -18.25
N TYR A 83 -4.18 -9.35 -17.30
CA TYR A 83 -5.53 -8.87 -16.99
C TYR A 83 -5.84 -7.47 -17.52
N ALA A 84 -4.87 -6.75 -18.10
CA ALA A 84 -5.04 -5.36 -18.59
C ALA A 84 -6.19 -5.16 -19.60
N ALA A 85 -6.60 -6.21 -20.32
CA ALA A 85 -7.69 -6.19 -21.29
C ALA A 85 -9.03 -6.72 -20.72
N GLY A 86 -9.08 -7.00 -19.41
CA GLY A 86 -10.22 -7.59 -18.71
C GLY A 86 -9.92 -8.94 -18.08
N GLY A 87 -10.86 -9.42 -17.26
CA GLY A 87 -10.74 -10.64 -16.45
C GLY A 87 -10.47 -10.37 -14.98
N VAL A 88 -10.55 -11.41 -14.16
CA VAL A 88 -10.36 -11.31 -12.70
C VAL A 88 -9.11 -12.11 -12.31
N PRO A 89 -8.07 -11.46 -11.75
CA PRO A 89 -6.92 -12.17 -11.23
C PRO A 89 -7.30 -13.16 -10.12
N SER A 90 -6.59 -14.29 -10.06
CA SER A 90 -6.65 -15.14 -8.86
C SER A 90 -6.12 -14.36 -7.65
N ARG A 91 -6.53 -14.76 -6.44
CA ARG A 91 -6.07 -14.12 -5.19
C ARG A 91 -4.54 -14.01 -5.08
N PRO A 92 -3.73 -15.05 -5.41
CA PRO A 92 -2.26 -14.93 -5.39
C PRO A 92 -1.71 -13.96 -6.44
N GLU A 93 -2.26 -13.95 -7.66
CA GLU A 93 -1.85 -13.00 -8.69
C GLU A 93 -2.15 -11.57 -8.27
N TYR A 94 -3.34 -11.34 -7.71
CA TYR A 94 -3.73 -10.04 -7.19
C TYR A 94 -2.78 -9.58 -6.08
N LYS A 95 -2.50 -10.45 -5.09
CA LYS A 95 -1.53 -10.19 -4.02
C LYS A 95 -0.14 -9.82 -4.55
N THR A 96 0.36 -10.50 -5.59
CA THR A 96 1.64 -10.18 -6.23
C THR A 96 1.66 -8.75 -6.78
N LEU A 97 0.57 -8.31 -7.41
CA LEU A 97 0.46 -6.94 -7.92
C LEU A 97 0.39 -5.93 -6.77
N GLU A 98 -0.44 -6.17 -5.76
CA GLU A 98 -0.59 -5.30 -4.59
C GLU A 98 0.73 -5.15 -3.81
N ASP A 99 1.44 -6.25 -3.56
CA ASP A 99 2.73 -6.26 -2.87
C ASP A 99 3.78 -5.46 -3.66
N HIS A 100 3.77 -5.57 -5.00
CA HIS A 100 4.64 -4.78 -5.85
C HIS A 100 4.31 -3.28 -5.80
N LEU A 101 3.03 -2.93 -5.94
CA LEU A 101 2.58 -1.53 -5.91
C LEU A 101 2.88 -0.88 -4.57
N PHE A 102 2.62 -1.56 -3.46
CA PHE A 102 2.96 -1.10 -2.12
C PHE A 102 4.45 -0.73 -2.02
N ARG A 103 5.35 -1.62 -2.45
CA ARG A 103 6.80 -1.36 -2.39
C ARG A 103 7.23 -0.22 -3.31
N VAL A 104 6.63 -0.08 -4.50
CA VAL A 104 6.93 1.04 -5.39
C VAL A 104 6.48 2.37 -4.77
N ILE A 105 5.25 2.45 -4.26
CA ILE A 105 4.70 3.64 -3.62
C ILE A 105 5.52 4.00 -2.37
N ALA A 106 5.82 3.03 -1.51
CA ALA A 106 6.57 3.27 -0.28
C ALA A 106 7.97 3.80 -0.56
N ARG A 107 8.66 3.25 -1.58
CA ARG A 107 9.97 3.73 -2.01
C ARG A 107 9.90 5.15 -2.56
N GLU A 108 8.87 5.42 -3.36
CA GLU A 108 8.66 6.74 -3.95
C GLU A 108 8.34 7.79 -2.88
N ALA A 109 7.52 7.44 -1.89
CA ALA A 109 7.24 8.30 -0.75
C ALA A 109 8.53 8.67 0.00
N GLY A 110 9.38 7.68 0.30
CA GLY A 110 10.69 7.93 0.93
C GLY A 110 11.59 8.85 0.10
N ARG A 111 11.68 8.64 -1.22
CA ARG A 111 12.42 9.52 -2.15
C ARG A 111 11.94 10.97 -2.09
N LEU A 112 10.63 11.17 -1.91
CA LEU A 112 9.99 12.48 -1.84
C LEU A 112 9.97 13.10 -0.42
N GLY A 113 10.54 12.41 0.57
CA GLY A 113 10.51 12.82 1.98
C GLY A 113 9.10 12.80 2.58
N MET A 114 8.24 11.90 2.11
CA MET A 114 6.89 11.67 2.64
C MET A 114 6.88 10.41 3.50
N ALA A 115 6.15 10.46 4.63
CA ALA A 115 5.91 9.28 5.45
C ALA A 115 4.89 8.33 4.76
N VAL A 116 4.90 7.07 5.17
CA VAL A 116 3.88 6.08 4.81
C VAL A 116 3.06 5.76 6.05
N HIS A 117 1.83 6.23 6.07
CA HIS A 117 0.87 5.97 7.13
C HIS A 117 0.12 4.67 6.79
N ILE A 118 0.06 3.72 7.72
CA ILE A 118 -0.63 2.45 7.53
C ILE A 118 -1.70 2.31 8.60
N HIS A 119 -2.96 2.26 8.19
CA HIS A 119 -4.03 1.86 9.09
C HIS A 119 -3.83 0.41 9.51
N ALA A 120 -3.53 0.21 10.79
CA ALA A 120 -3.23 -1.09 11.38
C ALA A 120 -3.86 -1.12 12.77
N THR A 121 -5.18 -1.19 12.82
CA THR A 121 -5.96 -1.36 14.06
C THR A 121 -7.17 -2.20 13.76
N ASP A 122 -7.71 -2.89 14.75
CA ASP A 122 -9.05 -3.47 14.65
C ASP A 122 -10.13 -2.37 14.79
N GLY A 123 -11.37 -2.70 14.44
CA GLY A 123 -12.52 -1.79 14.58
C GLY A 123 -13.23 -1.43 13.26
N GLY A 124 -12.88 -2.07 12.14
CA GLY A 124 -13.50 -1.81 10.83
C GLY A 124 -14.85 -2.49 10.59
N GLY A 125 -15.45 -3.14 11.59
CA GLY A 125 -16.74 -3.85 11.47
C GLY A 125 -16.63 -5.32 11.06
N GLY A 126 -17.75 -5.98 10.77
CA GLY A 126 -17.86 -7.46 10.70
C GLY A 126 -17.04 -8.19 9.62
N PHE A 127 -16.48 -7.47 8.64
CA PHE A 127 -15.59 -8.04 7.61
C PHE A 127 -14.11 -7.79 7.89
N TYR A 128 -13.79 -7.02 8.94
CA TYR A 128 -12.45 -6.60 9.27
C TYR A 128 -11.68 -7.72 9.97
N SER A 129 -10.46 -7.98 9.53
CA SER A 129 -9.62 -9.01 10.13
C SER A 129 -8.61 -8.40 11.10
N ALA A 130 -8.86 -8.52 12.41
CA ALA A 130 -7.92 -8.10 13.45
C ALA A 130 -6.52 -8.73 13.28
N ARG A 131 -6.47 -10.00 12.84
CA ARG A 131 -5.21 -10.70 12.52
C ARG A 131 -4.57 -10.14 11.25
N GLY A 132 -5.37 -9.77 10.25
CA GLY A 132 -4.90 -9.13 9.02
C GLY A 132 -4.31 -7.74 9.26
N SER A 133 -4.71 -7.06 10.33
CA SER A 133 -4.16 -5.76 10.76
C SER A 133 -2.97 -5.85 11.72
N ASP A 134 -2.46 -7.05 12.02
CA ASP A 134 -1.31 -7.21 12.93
C ASP A 134 -0.08 -6.44 12.41
N PRO A 135 0.47 -5.47 13.17
CA PRO A 135 1.62 -4.68 12.74
C PRO A 135 2.87 -5.49 12.44
N THR A 136 3.03 -6.70 13.00
CA THR A 136 4.17 -7.58 12.70
C THR A 136 4.16 -8.11 11.27
N LEU A 137 3.00 -8.15 10.59
CA LEU A 137 2.91 -8.55 9.18
C LEU A 137 3.66 -7.58 8.25
N LEU A 138 3.87 -6.34 8.69
CA LEU A 138 4.63 -5.33 7.96
C LEU A 138 6.15 -5.48 8.12
N GLU A 139 6.63 -6.44 8.91
CA GLU A 139 8.07 -6.59 9.17
C GLU A 139 8.89 -6.77 7.89
N SER A 140 8.33 -7.46 6.87
CA SER A 140 8.98 -7.58 5.56
C SER A 140 9.19 -6.24 4.85
N ALA A 141 8.29 -5.29 5.04
CA ALA A 141 8.43 -3.93 4.51
C ALA A 141 9.42 -3.12 5.35
N PHE A 142 9.31 -3.19 6.68
CA PHE A 142 10.19 -2.46 7.58
C PHE A 142 11.65 -2.91 7.45
N ASN A 143 11.89 -4.19 7.18
CA ASN A 143 13.23 -4.75 7.00
C ASN A 143 13.80 -4.57 5.59
N ASP A 144 13.02 -4.12 4.61
CA ASP A 144 13.50 -3.92 3.23
C ASP A 144 14.54 -2.79 3.16
N SER A 145 15.77 -3.15 2.80
CA SER A 145 16.88 -2.19 2.66
C SER A 145 16.61 -1.11 1.61
N THR A 146 15.76 -1.40 0.62
CA THR A 146 15.35 -0.43 -0.41
C THR A 146 14.32 0.59 0.07
N LEU A 147 13.79 0.44 1.29
CA LEU A 147 12.80 1.33 1.91
C LEU A 147 13.37 2.09 3.12
N ARG A 148 14.70 2.13 3.31
CA ARG A 148 15.35 2.78 4.45
C ARG A 148 15.15 4.30 4.52
N ALA A 149 14.89 4.94 3.38
CA ALA A 149 14.55 6.37 3.33
C ALA A 149 13.08 6.66 3.69
N THR A 150 12.26 5.62 3.88
CA THR A 150 10.83 5.74 4.12
C THR A 150 10.53 5.56 5.61
N ASN A 151 9.94 6.58 6.22
CA ASN A 151 9.37 6.48 7.56
C ASN A 151 7.96 5.90 7.49
N PHE A 152 7.73 4.82 8.23
CA PHE A 152 6.42 4.18 8.36
C PHE A 152 5.75 4.60 9.67
N VAL A 153 4.46 4.90 9.63
CA VAL A 153 3.66 5.24 10.81
C VAL A 153 2.51 4.25 10.94
N ILE A 154 2.52 3.48 12.02
CA ILE A 154 1.43 2.57 12.41
C ILE A 154 0.32 3.44 13.02
N ILE A 155 -0.79 3.54 12.31
CA ILE A 155 -1.89 4.44 12.68
C ILE A 155 -2.85 3.73 13.63
N HIS A 156 -3.26 4.45 14.67
CA HIS A 156 -4.06 4.00 15.81
C HIS A 156 -3.33 3.03 16.75
N GLY A 157 -2.01 3.10 16.76
CA GLY A 157 -1.16 2.40 17.73
C GLY A 157 -1.12 0.87 17.60
N GLY A 158 -1.75 0.28 16.58
CA GLY A 158 -1.85 -1.18 16.47
C GLY A 158 -3.01 -1.79 17.21
N TRP A 159 -3.93 -1.03 17.81
CA TRP A 159 -4.89 -1.58 18.76
C TRP A 159 -5.72 -2.74 18.17
N PRO A 160 -5.98 -3.84 18.92
CA PRO A 160 -5.55 -4.14 20.29
C PRO A 160 -4.11 -4.69 20.40
N LEU A 161 -3.43 -4.89 19.27
CA LEU A 161 -2.09 -5.46 19.14
C LEU A 161 -0.98 -4.42 19.38
N THR A 162 -1.13 -3.59 20.42
CA THR A 162 -0.21 -2.49 20.71
C THR A 162 1.19 -2.98 21.11
N ARG A 163 1.32 -4.18 21.70
CA ARG A 163 2.62 -4.78 22.02
C ARG A 163 3.42 -5.15 20.77
N GLN A 164 2.73 -5.56 19.71
CA GLN A 164 3.29 -5.83 18.39
C GLN A 164 3.79 -4.53 17.75
N THR A 165 3.03 -3.43 17.88
CA THR A 165 3.53 -2.10 17.50
C THR A 165 4.82 -1.76 18.24
N THR A 166 4.83 -1.90 19.58
CA THR A 166 6.03 -1.58 20.38
C THR A 166 7.24 -2.40 19.94
N SER A 167 7.08 -3.69 19.60
CA SER A 167 8.21 -4.51 19.15
C SER A 167 8.78 -4.03 17.80
N MET A 168 7.94 -3.49 16.91
CA MET A 168 8.35 -2.95 15.61
C MET A 168 9.06 -1.59 15.70
N MET A 169 8.76 -0.77 16.71
CA MET A 169 9.34 0.58 16.88
C MET A 169 10.83 0.60 17.23
N HIS A 170 11.46 -0.54 17.51
CA HIS A 170 12.92 -0.63 17.59
C HIS A 170 13.61 -0.44 16.23
N LYS A 171 12.86 -0.48 15.13
CA LYS A 171 13.36 -0.21 13.78
C LYS A 171 13.42 1.31 13.57
N PRO A 172 14.52 1.86 13.04
CA PRO A 172 14.79 3.31 13.05
C PRO A 172 13.83 4.13 12.18
N ASN A 173 13.08 3.47 11.28
CA ASN A 173 12.15 4.09 10.36
C ASN A 173 10.68 3.71 10.66
N VAL A 174 10.37 3.24 11.88
CA VAL A 174 9.02 2.85 12.28
C VAL A 174 8.56 3.68 13.47
N TYR A 175 7.41 4.30 13.31
CA TYR A 175 6.73 5.12 14.30
C TYR A 175 5.30 4.63 14.49
N ALA A 176 4.63 5.13 15.51
CA ALA A 176 3.20 4.93 15.71
C ALA A 176 2.55 6.22 16.21
N ASP A 177 1.28 6.39 15.87
CA ASP A 177 0.43 7.36 16.57
C ASP A 177 -0.50 6.66 17.55
N ILE A 178 -1.24 7.44 18.34
CA ILE A 178 -2.27 6.96 19.26
C ILE A 178 -3.66 7.49 18.88
N SER A 179 -3.82 7.90 17.62
CA SER A 179 -5.06 8.50 17.15
C SER A 179 -6.20 7.49 17.24
N MET A 180 -7.42 7.95 17.47
CA MET A 180 -8.64 7.13 17.59
C MET A 180 -8.68 6.13 18.78
N MET A 181 -7.56 5.81 19.44
CA MET A 181 -7.52 4.80 20.50
C MET A 181 -8.52 5.06 21.63
N THR A 182 -8.76 6.31 22.01
CA THR A 182 -9.75 6.67 23.04
C THR A 182 -11.20 6.38 22.65
N PHE A 183 -11.50 6.22 21.36
CA PHE A 183 -12.85 5.88 20.86
C PHE A 183 -13.03 4.37 20.67
N ILE A 184 -11.98 3.67 20.24
CA ILE A 184 -12.05 2.23 19.88
C ILE A 184 -11.58 1.29 21.00
N ALA A 185 -10.83 1.80 21.97
CA ALA A 185 -10.38 1.08 23.15
C ALA A 185 -11.08 1.64 24.41
N PRO A 186 -12.39 1.40 24.60
CA PRO A 186 -13.07 1.85 25.80
C PRO A 186 -12.45 1.21 27.04
N SER A 187 -12.41 2.00 28.12
CA SER A 187 -11.85 1.62 29.42
C SER A 187 -12.69 0.56 30.12
#